data_AF-A0AAJ2K1P2-F1
#
_entry.id   AF-A0AAJ2K1P2-F1
#
_cell.length_a   1.000
_cell.length_b   1.000
_cell.length_c   1.000
_cell.angle_alpha   90.00
_cell.angle_beta   90.00
_cell.angle_gamma   90.00
#
_symmetry.space_group_name_H-M   'P 1'
#
loop_
_entity.id
_entity.type
_entity.pdbx_description
1 polymer ?
#
loop_
_entity_poly.entity_id
_entity_poly.type
_entity_poly.pdbx_seq_one_letter_code
_entity_poly.pdbx_strand_id
1 'polypeptide(L)' 'MGAAMSLDVTRGRIEVVIQPKLRYSPTTLSIRGQSGTVELHADDEQLEEIELAIREYRKNNRKEEIA' A
#
# COMPACT_ATOMS: atom_id res chain seq x y z
N MET A 1 -22.05 0.06 1.71
CA MET A 1 -21.60 -1.32 1.92
C MET A 1 -20.14 -1.38 1.53
N GLY A 2 -19.24 -1.71 2.45
CA GLY A 2 -17.80 -1.88 2.14
C GLY A 2 -17.48 -3.35 1.93
N ALA A 3 -16.77 -3.68 0.85
CA ALA A 3 -16.22 -5.01 0.64
C ALA A 3 -14.76 -4.99 1.11
N ALA A 4 -14.38 -5.94 1.97
CA ALA A 4 -12.97 -6.16 2.28
C ALA A 4 -12.33 -6.91 1.10
N MET A 5 -11.24 -6.37 0.57
CA MET A 5 -10.42 -7.04 -0.44
C MET A 5 -9.09 -7.43 0.20
N SER A 6 -8.69 -8.68 0.05
CA SER A 6 -7.40 -9.17 0.51
C SER A 6 -6.64 -9.80 -0.65
N LEU A 7 -5.34 -9.55 -0.69
CA LEU A 7 -4.40 -10.16 -1.63
C LEU A 7 -3.26 -10.76 -0.82
N ASP A 8 -3.13 -12.08 -0.84
CA ASP A 8 -1.96 -12.75 -0.29
C ASP A 8 -0.78 -12.59 -1.26
N VAL A 9 0.24 -11.88 -0.80
CA VAL A 9 1.49 -11.62 -1.51
C VAL A 9 2.71 -12.19 -0.77
N THR A 10 2.49 -13.01 0.25
CA THR A 10 3.57 -13.59 1.04
C THR A 10 4.48 -14.45 0.15
N ARG A 11 5.80 -14.36 0.36
CA ARG A 11 6.85 -15.13 -0.35
C ARG A 11 6.96 -14.88 -1.87
N GLY A 12 6.12 -14.01 -2.45
CA GLY A 12 6.17 -13.61 -3.84
C GLY A 12 6.88 -12.26 -4.05
N ARG A 13 7.45 -12.04 -5.23
CA ARG A 13 7.87 -10.70 -5.64
C ARG A 13 6.62 -9.89 -5.98
N ILE A 14 6.52 -8.70 -5.42
CA ILE A 14 5.48 -7.72 -5.78
C ILE A 14 6.09 -6.54 -6.50
N GLU A 15 5.24 -5.88 -7.28
CA GLU A 15 5.49 -4.57 -7.87
C GLU A 15 4.48 -3.59 -7.26
N VAL A 16 4.97 -2.49 -6.72
CA VAL A 16 4.15 -1.43 -6.11
C VAL A 16 4.43 -0.14 -6.87
N VAL A 17 3.40 0.44 -7.46
CA VAL A 17 3.50 1.66 -8.28
C VAL A 17 2.43 2.65 -7.85
N ILE A 18 2.82 3.90 -7.67
CA ILE A 18 1.90 5.02 -7.51
C ILE A 18 1.85 5.78 -8.83
N GLN A 19 0.67 5.82 -9.43
CA GLN A 19 0.39 6.64 -10.60
C GLN A 19 -0.20 7.97 -10.10
N PRO A 20 0.48 9.10 -10.29
CA PRO A 20 -0.01 10.39 -9.82
C PRO A 20 -1.29 10.78 -10.53
N LYS A 21 -2.11 11.60 -9.87
CA LYS A 21 -3.32 12.19 -10.44
C LYS A 21 -3.04 12.79 -11.82
N LEU A 22 -3.81 12.34 -12.81
CA LEU A 22 -3.86 12.97 -14.13
C LEU A 22 -5.13 13.82 -14.24
N ARG A 23 -5.27 14.54 -15.35
CA ARG A 23 -6.39 15.48 -15.59
C ARG A 23 -7.78 14.86 -15.43
N TYR A 24 -7.91 13.55 -15.62
CA TYR A 24 -9.17 12.80 -15.56
C TYR A 24 -9.09 11.50 -14.75
N SER A 25 -7.97 11.25 -14.04
CA SER A 25 -7.80 10.05 -13.21
C SER A 25 -7.26 10.43 -11.83
N PRO A 26 -7.80 9.87 -10.73
CA PRO A 26 -7.26 10.07 -9.40
C PRO A 26 -5.86 9.44 -9.28
N THR A 27 -5.15 9.74 -8.20
CA THR A 27 -3.92 9.02 -7.87
C THR A 27 -4.28 7.56 -7.57
N THR A 28 -3.50 6.63 -8.09
CA THR A 28 -3.75 5.19 -7.94
C THR A 28 -2.51 4.50 -7.40
N LEU A 29 -2.65 3.83 -6.26
CA LEU A 29 -1.67 2.89 -5.74
C LEU A 29 -2.03 1.49 -6.25
N SER A 30 -1.18 0.93 -7.11
CA SER A 30 -1.34 -0.42 -7.65
C SER A 30 -0.32 -1.36 -7.00
N ILE A 31 -0.81 -2.47 -6.44
CA ILE A 31 0.00 -3.57 -5.93
C ILE A 31 -0.24 -4.78 -6.81
N ARG A 32 0.76 -5.19 -7.57
CA ARG A 32 0.72 -6.36 -8.44
C ARG A 32 1.53 -7.50 -7.83
N GLY A 33 0.86 -8.63 -7.63
CA GLY A 33 1.46 -9.90 -7.24
C GLY A 33 1.12 -11.02 -8.23
N GLN A 34 1.57 -12.24 -7.94
CA GLN A 34 1.25 -13.41 -8.78
C GLN A 34 -0.24 -13.77 -8.75
N SER A 35 -0.88 -13.57 -7.61
CA SER A 35 -2.28 -13.89 -7.35
C SER A 35 -3.26 -12.86 -7.93
N GLY A 36 -2.78 -11.68 -8.32
CA GLY A 36 -3.63 -10.62 -8.86
C GLY A 36 -3.06 -9.21 -8.68
N THR A 37 -3.90 -8.22 -8.94
CA THR A 37 -3.59 -6.80 -8.73
C THR A 37 -4.67 -6.17 -7.85
N VAL A 38 -4.25 -5.38 -6.86
CA VAL A 38 -5.14 -4.52 -6.07
C VAL A 38 -4.83 -3.07 -6.44
N GLU A 39 -5.87 -2.30 -6.73
CA GLU A 39 -5.77 -0.88 -7.03
C GLU A 39 -6.54 -0.08 -5.98
N LEU A 40 -5.85 0.87 -5.36
CA LEU A 40 -6.42 1.81 -4.42
C LEU A 40 -6.42 3.20 -5.05
N HIS A 41 -7.61 3.77 -5.22
CA HIS A 41 -7.75 5.18 -5.56
C HIS A 41 -7.71 5.99 -4.27
N ALA A 42 -6.69 6.82 -4.14
CA ALA A 42 -6.45 7.62 -2.95
C ALA A 42 -6.03 9.04 -3.36
N ASP A 43 -6.28 10.02 -2.49
CA ASP A 43 -5.65 11.33 -2.60
C ASP A 43 -4.30 11.36 -1.87
N ASP A 44 -3.63 12.52 -1.92
CA ASP A 44 -2.29 12.67 -1.37
C ASP A 44 -2.27 12.52 0.16
N GLU A 45 -3.32 12.99 0.86
CA GLU A 45 -3.46 12.86 2.32
C GLU A 45 -3.61 11.39 2.72
N GLN A 46 -4.44 10.64 2.01
CA GLN A 46 -4.63 9.20 2.24
C GLN A 46 -3.37 8.38 1.96
N LEU A 47 -2.57 8.75 0.94
CA LEU A 47 -1.29 8.11 0.68
C LEU A 47 -0.26 8.41 1.78
N GLU A 48 -0.25 9.62 2.32
CA GLU A 48 0.60 9.99 3.46
C GLU A 48 0.24 9.16 4.70
N GLU A 49 -1.04 8.94 4.99
CA GLU A 49 -1.47 8.06 6.09
C GLU A 49 -0.96 6.63 5.92
N ILE A 50 -1.03 6.08 4.70
CA ILE A 50 -0.50 4.74 4.39
C ILE A 50 1.01 4.69 4.62
N GLU A 51 1.75 5.70 4.14
CA GLU A 51 3.18 5.78 4.35
C GLU A 51 3.53 5.84 5.84
N LEU A 52 2.82 6.66 6.60
CA LEU A 52 3.04 6.86 8.03
C LEU A 52 2.81 5.56 8.80
N ALA A 53 1.73 4.83 8.51
CA ALA A 53 1.46 3.53 9.12
C ALA A 53 2.58 2.50 8.87
N ILE A 54 3.12 2.45 7.64
CA ILE A 54 4.25 1.57 7.29
C ILE A 54 5.53 1.98 8.05
N ARG A 55 5.80 3.29 8.14
CA ARG A 55 6.95 3.83 8.88
C ARG A 55 6.87 3.51 10.37
N GLU A 56 5.70 3.66 10.98
CA GLU A 56 5.46 3.35 12.39
C GLU A 56 5.65 1.87 12.70
N TYR A 57 5.10 0.97 11.87
CA TYR A 57 5.32 -0.47 12.00
C TYR A 57 6.81 -0.82 12.01
N ARG A 58 7.60 -0.28 11.07
CA ARG A 58 9.05 -0.50 11.02
C ARG A 58 9.77 0.03 12.26
N LYS A 59 9.35 1.19 12.77
CA LYS A 59 9.94 1.80 13.97
C LYS A 59 9.70 0.95 15.21
N ASN A 60 8.51 0.37 15.36
CA ASN A 60 8.16 -0.44 16.52
C ASN A 60 8.87 -1.81 16.48
N ASN A 61 8.87 -2.49 15.34
CA ASN A 61 9.57 -3.78 15.22
C ASN A 61 11.07 -3.66 15.42
N ARG A 62 11.68 -2.55 14.98
CA ARG A 62 13.10 -2.29 15.25
C ARG A 62 13.40 -2.12 16.74
N LYS A 63 12.45 -1.63 17.54
CA LYS A 63 12.64 -1.50 18.99
C LYS A 63 12.56 -2.86 19.70
N GLU A 64 11.73 -3.77 19.21
CA GLU A 64 11.62 -5.13 19.74
C GLU A 64 12.85 -6.00 19.42
N GLU A 65 13.57 -5.72 18.34
CA GLU A 65 14.78 -6.47 17.96
C GLU A 65 16.02 -6.10 18.82
N ILE A 66 15.95 -5.01 19.59
CA ILE A 66 17.06 -4.47 20.42
C ILE A 66 16.73 -4.56 21.92
N ALA A 67 15.57 -5.12 22.28
CA ALA A 67 15.12 -5.35 23.66
C ALA A 67 15.27 -6.83 24.04
#